data_AF-A0A4Q4CQ61-F1
#
_entry.id   AF-A0A4Q4CQ61-F1
#
_cell.length_a   1.000
_cell.length_b   1.000
_cell.length_c   1.000
_cell.angle_alpha   90.00
_cell.angle_beta   90.00
_cell.angle_gamma   90.00
#
_symmetry.space_group_name_H-M   'P 1'
#
loop_
_entity.id
_entity.type
_entity.pdbx_description
1 polymer ?
#
loop_
_entity_poly.entity_id
_entity_poly.type
_entity_poly.pdbx_seq_one_letter_code
_entity_poly.pdbx_strand_id
1 'polypeptide(L)'
;AQLQRSLVRSHAAGSGPEVEREVVRGLMLLRLSTLATGHTGVRRETAQLLAGLLAHGITPVVREYGSLGCSGDLAPLSHCALALMGEGEVRDAAGQLMPAAEALAAAGLAPVELAAKEGLALINGTDGMLGMLVLAIEDLRMLLRTADIAAAMSVEGQLGTDRVFAPELQAIRPHPGQALSAANLVALLADSGVVASHRGPDCNRVQDAYSLRCSPQVHGAARDTVEHAATVAGRELASAIDNPVVIVSDGQGRVESNGNFHGAPVGYVLDFLAIVAADVASISERRTDRFLDKARNHGLPPFLADDPGVDSGHMIAQYTQAAIVSELKRLAVPASVDSIPSSAMQEDHVSMGWNAARKLRRSVDGLSRVVAVEVLT
;
A
#
# COMPACT_ATOMS: atom_id res chain seq x y z
N ALA A 1 -18.28 -12.40 30.26
CA ALA A 1 -19.06 -11.38 29.52
C ALA A 1 -18.57 -9.95 29.82
N GLN A 2 -18.76 -9.41 31.04
CA GLN A 2 -18.49 -7.99 31.33
C GLN A 2 -17.06 -7.53 31.01
N LEU A 3 -16.04 -8.29 31.43
CA LEU A 3 -14.63 -7.95 31.17
C LEU A 3 -14.33 -7.78 29.67
N GLN A 4 -14.90 -8.65 28.83
CA GLN A 4 -14.64 -8.65 27.38
C GLN A 4 -15.30 -7.46 26.69
N ARG A 5 -16.53 -7.11 27.10
CA ARG A 5 -17.23 -5.90 26.62
C ARG A 5 -16.46 -4.64 27.01
N SER A 6 -16.03 -4.55 28.28
CA SER A 6 -15.25 -3.42 28.76
C SER A 6 -13.92 -3.27 28.02
N LEU A 7 -13.23 -4.39 27.74
CA LEU A 7 -11.98 -4.40 26.97
C LEU A 7 -12.19 -3.79 25.58
N VAL A 8 -13.17 -4.27 24.81
CA VAL A 8 -13.44 -3.75 23.46
C VAL A 8 -13.79 -2.26 23.51
N ARG A 9 -14.68 -1.85 24.41
CA ARG A 9 -15.09 -0.44 24.55
C ARG A 9 -13.94 0.49 24.93
N SER A 10 -13.07 0.07 25.85
CA SER A 10 -11.95 0.90 26.29
C SER A 10 -10.87 1.05 25.23
N HIS A 11 -10.72 0.06 24.34
CA HIS A 11 -9.70 0.05 23.29
C HIS A 11 -10.18 0.69 21.98
N ALA A 12 -11.49 0.89 21.79
CA ALA A 12 -12.07 1.62 20.66
C ALA A 12 -11.85 3.15 20.79
N ALA A 13 -10.59 3.55 20.92
CA ALA A 13 -10.14 4.92 21.20
C ALA A 13 -9.55 5.62 19.95
N GLY A 14 -10.10 5.32 18.76
CA GLY A 14 -9.63 5.90 17.51
C GLY A 14 -10.02 7.37 17.31
N SER A 15 -9.20 8.14 16.58
CA SER A 15 -9.51 9.53 16.20
C SER A 15 -9.00 9.90 14.81
N GLY A 16 -9.43 11.05 14.27
CA GLY A 16 -9.03 11.53 12.93
C GLY A 16 -10.00 11.14 11.80
N PRO A 17 -9.57 11.26 10.54
CA PRO A 17 -10.37 10.86 9.38
C PRO A 17 -10.77 9.38 9.41
N GLU A 18 -11.83 9.04 8.67
CA GLU A 18 -12.19 7.64 8.46
C GLU A 18 -11.15 6.95 7.59
N VAL A 19 -10.79 5.73 7.98
CA VAL A 19 -9.99 4.81 7.17
C VAL A 19 -10.86 4.28 6.04
N GLU A 20 -10.24 4.06 4.88
CA GLU A 20 -10.93 3.67 3.65
C GLU A 20 -11.65 2.32 3.83
N ARG A 21 -12.83 2.20 3.20
CA ARG A 21 -13.73 1.04 3.39
C ARG A 21 -13.05 -0.28 3.02
N GLU A 22 -12.27 -0.29 1.94
CA GLU A 22 -11.50 -1.45 1.49
C GLU A 22 -10.43 -1.87 2.50
N VAL A 23 -9.81 -0.92 3.21
CA VAL A 23 -8.82 -1.22 4.25
C VAL A 23 -9.50 -1.87 5.45
N VAL A 24 -10.64 -1.32 5.90
CA VAL A 24 -11.39 -1.92 7.02
C VAL A 24 -11.91 -3.31 6.67
N ARG A 25 -12.41 -3.50 5.44
CA ARG A 25 -12.84 -4.82 4.95
C ARG A 25 -11.68 -5.81 4.85
N GLY A 26 -10.51 -5.36 4.40
CA GLY A 26 -9.28 -6.16 4.39
C GLY A 26 -8.87 -6.60 5.80
N LEU A 27 -8.87 -5.67 6.75
CA LEU A 27 -8.62 -5.93 8.16
C LEU A 27 -9.60 -6.97 8.73
N MET A 28 -10.90 -6.80 8.48
CA MET A 28 -11.92 -7.76 8.92
C MET A 28 -11.74 -9.15 8.31
N LEU A 29 -11.39 -9.21 7.02
CA LEU A 29 -11.14 -10.48 6.32
C LEU A 29 -9.93 -11.21 6.88
N LEU A 30 -8.84 -10.49 7.15
CA LEU A 30 -7.62 -11.05 7.71
C LEU A 30 -7.84 -11.51 9.15
N ARG A 31 -8.58 -10.73 9.95
CA ARG A 31 -8.98 -11.16 11.28
C ARG A 31 -9.80 -12.44 11.23
N LEU A 32 -10.80 -12.50 10.33
CA LEU A 32 -11.60 -13.71 10.10
C LEU A 32 -10.73 -14.91 9.70
N SER A 33 -9.78 -14.73 8.79
CA SER A 33 -8.82 -15.76 8.40
C SER A 33 -8.06 -16.30 9.62
N THR A 34 -7.55 -15.42 10.46
CA THR A 34 -6.84 -15.81 11.68
C THR A 34 -7.75 -16.53 12.67
N LEU A 35 -8.99 -16.06 12.86
CA LEU A 35 -9.98 -16.75 13.69
C LEU A 35 -10.27 -18.18 13.18
N ALA A 36 -10.30 -18.37 11.86
CA ALA A 36 -10.57 -19.65 11.22
C ALA A 36 -9.41 -20.68 11.32
N THR A 37 -8.21 -20.27 11.76
CA THR A 37 -7.08 -21.18 11.99
C THR A 37 -7.31 -22.15 13.15
N GLY A 38 -8.23 -21.83 14.06
CA GLY A 38 -8.47 -22.60 15.29
C GLY A 38 -7.47 -22.31 16.42
N HIS A 39 -6.44 -21.49 16.20
CA HIS A 39 -5.44 -21.16 17.22
C HIS A 39 -5.88 -20.04 18.18
N THR A 40 -7.01 -19.37 17.93
CA THR A 40 -7.46 -18.21 18.72
C THR A 40 -8.41 -18.58 19.86
N GLY A 41 -9.04 -19.77 19.81
CA GLY A 41 -10.03 -20.19 20.80
C GLY A 41 -11.35 -19.41 20.77
N VAL A 42 -11.65 -18.71 19.68
CA VAL A 42 -12.94 -18.04 19.48
C VAL A 42 -14.05 -19.05 19.16
N ARG A 43 -15.32 -18.71 19.47
CA ARG A 43 -16.45 -19.53 19.03
C ARG A 43 -16.74 -19.32 17.55
N ARG A 44 -17.30 -20.37 16.94
CA ARG A 44 -17.66 -20.37 15.52
C ARG A 44 -18.66 -19.26 15.17
N GLU A 45 -19.62 -19.01 16.05
CA GLU A 45 -20.69 -18.03 15.84
C GLU A 45 -20.13 -16.61 15.71
N THR A 46 -19.08 -16.28 16.48
CA THR A 46 -18.38 -14.99 16.40
C THR A 46 -17.72 -14.81 15.03
N ALA A 47 -17.00 -15.84 14.55
CA ALA A 47 -16.40 -15.81 13.21
C ALA A 47 -17.46 -15.75 12.10
N GLN A 48 -18.56 -16.47 12.25
CA GLN A 48 -19.69 -16.44 11.30
C GLN A 48 -20.35 -15.06 11.24
N LEU A 49 -20.49 -14.37 12.38
CA LEU A 49 -21.02 -13.01 12.39
C LEU A 49 -20.09 -12.05 11.64
N LEU A 50 -18.77 -12.13 11.88
CA LEU A 50 -17.79 -11.32 11.16
C LEU A 50 -17.83 -11.57 9.63
N ALA A 51 -17.95 -12.82 9.22
CA ALA A 51 -18.20 -13.19 7.83
C ALA A 51 -19.53 -12.62 7.31
N GLY A 52 -20.58 -12.62 8.15
CA GLY A 52 -21.88 -12.03 7.85
C GLY A 52 -21.80 -10.54 7.54
N LEU A 53 -21.08 -9.74 8.34
CA LEU A 53 -20.88 -8.31 8.06
C LEU A 53 -20.18 -8.11 6.71
N LEU A 54 -19.11 -8.87 6.44
CA LEU A 54 -18.38 -8.81 5.17
C LEU A 54 -19.28 -9.11 3.97
N ALA A 55 -20.12 -10.16 4.08
CA ALA A 55 -21.04 -10.60 3.03
C ALA A 55 -22.16 -9.59 2.75
N HIS A 56 -22.67 -8.90 3.79
CA HIS A 56 -23.70 -7.87 3.64
C HIS A 56 -23.14 -6.48 3.36
N GLY A 57 -21.82 -6.34 3.22
CA GLY A 57 -21.18 -5.05 2.96
C GLY A 57 -21.17 -4.09 4.16
N ILE A 58 -21.51 -4.56 5.37
CA ILE A 58 -21.51 -3.75 6.59
C ILE A 58 -20.05 -3.53 7.01
N THR A 59 -19.60 -2.28 6.99
CA THR A 59 -18.20 -1.91 7.27
C THR A 59 -18.13 -0.97 8.47
N PRO A 60 -17.47 -1.35 9.57
CA PRO A 60 -17.29 -0.48 10.74
C PRO A 60 -16.56 0.82 10.40
N VAL A 61 -16.92 1.90 11.08
CA VAL A 61 -16.16 3.16 11.00
C VAL A 61 -14.91 3.04 11.86
N VAL A 62 -13.75 2.98 11.20
CA VAL A 62 -12.42 2.99 11.83
C VAL A 62 -11.77 4.34 11.57
N ARG A 63 -11.06 4.88 12.57
CA ARG A 63 -10.41 6.19 12.51
C ARG A 63 -8.88 6.03 12.37
N GLU A 64 -8.24 6.99 11.70
CA GLU A 64 -6.84 6.91 11.28
C GLU A 64 -5.82 6.80 12.43
N TYR A 65 -6.05 7.45 13.56
CA TYR A 65 -5.15 7.44 14.71
C TYR A 65 -5.63 6.48 15.80
N GLY A 66 -4.69 5.78 16.45
CA GLY A 66 -4.98 4.93 17.61
C GLY A 66 -4.29 3.56 17.61
N SER A 67 -3.61 3.16 16.54
CA SER A 67 -2.78 1.95 16.50
C SER A 67 -1.29 2.32 16.47
N LEU A 68 -0.49 1.58 17.23
CA LEU A 68 0.98 1.61 17.20
C LEU A 68 1.57 0.35 16.55
N GLY A 69 0.74 -0.65 16.22
CA GLY A 69 1.22 -1.97 15.80
C GLY A 69 2.03 -2.71 16.87
N CYS A 70 1.76 -2.45 18.17
CA CYS A 70 2.48 -2.99 19.33
C CYS A 70 1.95 -4.37 19.77
N SER A 71 0.64 -4.44 19.98
CA SER A 71 -0.17 -5.59 20.37
C SER A 71 -1.16 -5.94 19.26
N GLY A 72 -0.72 -5.73 18.00
CA GLY A 72 -1.58 -5.62 16.83
C GLY A 72 -2.26 -4.25 16.69
N ASP A 73 -3.24 -4.18 15.79
CA ASP A 73 -4.05 -3.01 15.46
C ASP A 73 -5.25 -2.87 16.40
N LEU A 74 -4.97 -2.80 17.71
CA LEU A 74 -5.96 -2.86 18.80
C LEU A 74 -7.16 -1.93 18.59
N ALA A 75 -6.93 -0.63 18.45
CA ALA A 75 -8.04 0.33 18.32
C ALA A 75 -8.87 0.13 17.03
N PRO A 76 -8.26 0.00 15.83
CA PRO A 76 -8.97 -0.38 14.61
C PRO A 76 -9.82 -1.64 14.74
N LEU A 77 -9.25 -2.72 15.26
CA LEU A 77 -9.97 -3.98 15.45
C LEU A 77 -11.05 -3.87 16.54
N SER A 78 -10.86 -3.01 17.55
CA SER A 78 -11.87 -2.76 18.59
C SER A 78 -13.12 -2.09 18.02
N HIS A 79 -12.99 -1.17 17.06
CA HIS A 79 -14.15 -0.64 16.34
C HIS A 79 -14.87 -1.72 15.53
N CYS A 80 -14.15 -2.68 14.96
CA CYS A 80 -14.76 -3.83 14.30
C CYS A 80 -15.49 -4.74 15.29
N ALA A 81 -14.88 -5.00 16.46
CA ALA A 81 -15.49 -5.78 17.53
C ALA A 81 -16.74 -5.11 18.13
N LEU A 82 -16.75 -3.77 18.25
CA LEU A 82 -17.94 -3.02 18.64
C LEU A 82 -19.10 -3.28 17.68
N ALA A 83 -18.86 -3.25 16.37
CA ALA A 83 -19.89 -3.52 15.38
C ALA A 83 -20.49 -4.93 15.53
N LEU A 84 -19.66 -5.94 15.84
CA LEU A 84 -20.14 -7.31 16.14
C LEU A 84 -21.01 -7.35 17.41
N MET A 85 -20.72 -6.50 18.39
CA MET A 85 -21.54 -6.33 19.61
C MET A 85 -22.81 -5.50 19.37
N GLY A 86 -23.04 -5.00 18.14
CA GLY A 86 -24.15 -4.10 17.81
C GLY A 86 -23.92 -2.66 18.28
N GLU A 87 -22.68 -2.29 18.56
CA GLU A 87 -22.28 -0.97 19.07
C GLU A 87 -21.46 -0.19 18.03
N GLY A 88 -21.44 1.13 18.16
CA GLY A 88 -20.69 2.02 17.26
C GLY A 88 -21.38 2.29 15.93
N GLU A 89 -20.62 2.88 15.01
CA GLU A 89 -21.09 3.32 13.70
C GLU A 89 -20.53 2.41 12.60
N VAL A 90 -21.35 2.17 11.57
CA VAL A 90 -20.97 1.41 10.38
C VAL A 90 -21.43 2.14 9.13
N ARG A 91 -20.80 1.83 8.00
CA ARG A 91 -21.30 2.10 6.66
C ARG A 91 -21.95 0.84 6.10
N ASP A 92 -23.16 0.96 5.58
CA ASP A 92 -23.86 -0.14 4.93
C ASP A 92 -23.29 -0.46 3.52
N ALA A 93 -23.97 -1.34 2.78
CA ALA A 93 -23.61 -1.69 1.41
C ALA A 93 -23.49 -0.46 0.48
N ALA A 94 -24.43 0.48 0.62
CA ALA A 94 -24.52 1.72 -0.17
C ALA A 94 -23.56 2.83 0.32
N GLY A 95 -22.87 2.62 1.44
CA GLY A 95 -21.95 3.58 2.04
C GLY A 95 -22.61 4.55 3.03
N GLN A 96 -23.88 4.35 3.36
CA GLN A 96 -24.64 5.18 4.29
C GLN A 96 -24.18 4.91 5.72
N LEU A 97 -23.89 6.00 6.46
CA LEU A 97 -23.54 5.94 7.88
C LEU A 97 -24.79 5.63 8.72
N MET A 98 -24.69 4.64 9.61
CA MET A 98 -25.78 4.27 10.53
C MET A 98 -25.26 3.52 11.76
N PRO A 99 -26.08 3.38 12.82
CA PRO A 99 -25.72 2.57 13.99
C PRO A 99 -25.56 1.08 13.66
N ALA A 100 -24.57 0.42 14.27
CA ALA A 100 -24.28 -1.00 14.03
C ALA A 100 -25.50 -1.91 14.32
N ALA A 101 -26.21 -1.69 15.42
CA ALA A 101 -27.41 -2.47 15.78
C ALA A 101 -28.48 -2.46 14.68
N GLU A 102 -28.72 -1.30 14.07
CA GLU A 102 -29.71 -1.15 12.99
C GLU A 102 -29.25 -1.88 11.72
N ALA A 103 -27.97 -1.78 11.37
CA ALA A 103 -27.41 -2.49 10.22
C ALA A 103 -27.46 -4.01 10.39
N LEU A 104 -27.15 -4.53 11.58
CA LEU A 104 -27.25 -5.95 11.90
C LEU A 104 -28.70 -6.43 11.79
N ALA A 105 -29.65 -5.71 12.39
CA ALA A 105 -31.07 -6.04 12.32
C ALA A 105 -31.58 -6.06 10.86
N ALA A 106 -31.20 -5.06 10.07
CA ALA A 106 -31.56 -4.97 8.64
C ALA A 106 -30.99 -6.14 7.82
N ALA A 107 -29.83 -6.68 8.18
CA ALA A 107 -29.20 -7.84 7.56
C ALA A 107 -29.65 -9.19 8.15
N GLY A 108 -30.56 -9.21 9.12
CA GLY A 108 -30.97 -10.44 9.81
C GLY A 108 -29.86 -11.08 10.66
N LEU A 109 -28.88 -10.30 11.09
CA LEU A 109 -27.75 -10.72 11.92
C LEU A 109 -28.01 -10.36 13.39
N ALA A 110 -27.62 -11.25 14.30
CA ALA A 110 -27.72 -11.02 15.74
C ALA A 110 -26.36 -10.58 16.30
N PRO A 111 -26.31 -9.56 17.19
CA PRO A 111 -25.08 -9.18 17.88
C PRO A 111 -24.49 -10.33 18.71
N VAL A 112 -23.16 -10.39 18.81
CA VAL A 112 -22.47 -11.41 19.61
C VAL A 112 -22.37 -11.01 21.08
N GLU A 113 -22.63 -11.97 21.98
CA GLU A 113 -22.26 -11.85 23.39
C GLU A 113 -20.90 -12.50 23.65
N LEU A 114 -19.85 -11.70 23.84
CA LEU A 114 -18.48 -12.21 23.98
C LEU A 114 -18.27 -13.10 25.22
N ALA A 115 -17.79 -14.32 24.98
CA ALA A 115 -17.30 -15.25 25.98
C ALA A 115 -15.83 -14.97 26.34
N ALA A 116 -15.26 -15.72 27.29
CA ALA A 116 -13.87 -15.54 27.70
C ALA A 116 -12.92 -15.61 26.50
N LYS A 117 -11.89 -14.75 26.50
CA LYS A 117 -10.89 -14.55 25.45
C LYS A 117 -11.38 -13.90 24.15
N GLU A 118 -12.64 -14.03 23.77
CA GLU A 118 -13.13 -13.57 22.46
C GLU A 118 -12.93 -12.07 22.22
N GLY A 119 -13.02 -11.24 23.25
CA GLY A 119 -12.75 -9.81 23.13
C GLY A 119 -11.30 -9.54 22.72
N LEU A 120 -10.34 -10.25 23.32
CA LEU A 120 -8.93 -10.11 22.98
C LEU A 120 -8.61 -10.73 21.61
N ALA A 121 -9.18 -11.91 21.32
CA ALA A 121 -8.98 -12.60 20.04
C ALA A 121 -9.47 -11.81 18.82
N LEU A 122 -10.47 -10.93 19.03
CA LEU A 122 -10.98 -10.03 17.99
C LEU A 122 -10.09 -8.81 17.76
N ILE A 123 -9.29 -8.39 18.75
CA ILE A 123 -8.56 -7.12 18.70
C ILE A 123 -7.05 -7.26 18.62
N ASN A 124 -6.52 -8.48 18.74
CA ASN A 124 -5.09 -8.74 18.80
C ASN A 124 -4.57 -9.36 17.49
N GLY A 125 -3.99 -8.53 16.62
CA GLY A 125 -3.34 -8.97 15.38
C GLY A 125 -2.86 -7.84 14.48
N THR A 126 -2.04 -8.16 13.48
CA THR A 126 -1.43 -7.22 12.53
C THR A 126 -2.31 -6.98 11.29
N ASP A 127 -3.62 -7.28 11.41
CA ASP A 127 -4.54 -7.40 10.28
C ASP A 127 -4.70 -6.11 9.46
N GLY A 128 -4.64 -4.94 10.12
CA GLY A 128 -4.79 -3.65 9.46
C GLY A 128 -3.56 -3.26 8.64
N MET A 129 -2.38 -3.33 9.23
CA MET A 129 -1.11 -3.07 8.53
C MET A 129 -0.86 -4.08 7.41
N LEU A 130 -1.19 -5.36 7.62
CA LEU A 130 -1.09 -6.40 6.59
C LEU A 130 -2.07 -6.14 5.44
N GLY A 131 -3.32 -5.80 5.75
CA GLY A 131 -4.34 -5.49 4.74
C GLY A 131 -3.89 -4.34 3.83
N MET A 132 -3.36 -3.27 4.41
CA MET A 132 -2.81 -2.15 3.65
C MET A 132 -1.57 -2.53 2.83
N LEU A 133 -0.69 -3.39 3.36
CA LEU A 133 0.46 -3.91 2.60
C LEU A 133 0.02 -4.68 1.36
N VAL A 134 -0.93 -5.60 1.50
CA VAL A 134 -1.45 -6.41 0.38
C VAL A 134 -2.10 -5.54 -0.69
N LEU A 135 -2.93 -4.58 -0.28
CA LEU A 135 -3.53 -3.61 -1.19
C LEU A 135 -2.47 -2.77 -1.93
N ALA A 136 -1.47 -2.26 -1.19
CA ALA A 136 -0.40 -1.47 -1.78
C ALA A 136 0.48 -2.27 -2.76
N ILE A 137 0.75 -3.55 -2.48
CA ILE A 137 1.50 -4.43 -3.41
C ILE A 137 0.75 -4.55 -4.75
N GLU A 138 -0.57 -4.77 -4.70
CA GLU A 138 -1.37 -4.88 -5.93
C GLU A 138 -1.36 -3.57 -6.72
N ASP A 139 -1.60 -2.45 -6.03
CA ASP A 139 -1.58 -1.12 -6.64
C ASP A 139 -0.20 -0.80 -7.26
N LEU A 140 0.90 -1.11 -6.56
CA LEU A 140 2.26 -0.87 -7.05
C LEU A 140 2.62 -1.77 -8.24
N ARG A 141 2.17 -3.03 -8.28
CA ARG A 141 2.37 -3.89 -9.47
C ARG A 141 1.66 -3.33 -10.70
N MET A 142 0.49 -2.74 -10.54
CA MET A 142 -0.20 -2.01 -11.60
C MET A 142 0.60 -0.74 -11.97
N LEU A 143 0.90 0.12 -11.01
CA LEU A 143 1.59 1.40 -11.24
C LEU A 143 2.96 1.24 -11.89
N LEU A 144 3.74 0.22 -11.53
CA LEU A 144 5.04 -0.03 -12.14
C LEU A 144 4.91 -0.46 -13.60
N ARG A 145 3.85 -1.19 -13.98
CA ARG A 145 3.54 -1.47 -15.40
C ARG A 145 3.19 -0.17 -16.13
N THR A 146 2.37 0.67 -15.53
CA THR A 146 2.02 1.99 -16.08
C THR A 146 3.25 2.91 -16.20
N ALA A 147 4.18 2.84 -15.25
CA ALA A 147 5.42 3.61 -15.29
C ALA A 147 6.33 3.17 -16.46
N ASP A 148 6.41 1.88 -16.79
CA ASP A 148 7.12 1.43 -17.99
C ASP A 148 6.45 1.97 -19.28
N ILE A 149 5.11 2.01 -19.33
CA ILE A 149 4.38 2.61 -20.46
C ILE A 149 4.69 4.10 -20.59
N ALA A 150 4.61 4.84 -19.47
CA ALA A 150 4.91 6.26 -19.44
C ALA A 150 6.37 6.54 -19.85
N ALA A 151 7.31 5.71 -19.40
CA ALA A 151 8.71 5.80 -19.80
C ALA A 151 8.92 5.49 -21.30
N ALA A 152 8.21 4.52 -21.87
CA ALA A 152 8.27 4.25 -23.31
C ALA A 152 7.76 5.45 -24.12
N MET A 153 6.60 6.00 -23.77
CA MET A 153 6.06 7.22 -24.38
C MET A 153 7.05 8.39 -24.25
N SER A 154 7.67 8.53 -23.08
CA SER A 154 8.70 9.53 -22.84
C SER A 154 9.94 9.33 -23.70
N VAL A 155 10.38 8.09 -23.91
CA VAL A 155 11.48 7.75 -24.82
C VAL A 155 11.11 8.15 -26.25
N GLU A 156 9.91 7.86 -26.73
CA GLU A 156 9.48 8.28 -28.06
C GLU A 156 9.43 9.82 -28.18
N GLY A 157 8.71 10.48 -27.28
CA GLY A 157 8.49 11.94 -27.34
C GLY A 157 9.78 12.75 -27.17
N GLN A 158 10.78 12.23 -26.45
CA GLN A 158 12.10 12.84 -26.32
C GLN A 158 13.10 12.35 -27.37
N LEU A 159 12.65 11.61 -28.37
CA LEU A 159 13.49 11.02 -29.41
C LEU A 159 14.66 10.21 -28.80
N GLY A 160 14.44 9.50 -27.71
CA GLY A 160 15.46 8.67 -27.05
C GLY A 160 15.72 7.35 -27.78
N THR A 161 16.86 6.71 -27.46
CA THR A 161 17.24 5.42 -28.04
C THR A 161 16.82 4.24 -27.15
N ASP A 162 16.28 3.22 -27.79
CA ASP A 162 15.88 1.94 -27.18
C ASP A 162 17.06 0.94 -27.05
N ARG A 163 18.19 1.21 -27.70
CA ARG A 163 19.38 0.33 -27.69
C ARG A 163 19.90 0.03 -26.29
N VAL A 164 19.69 0.97 -25.36
CA VAL A 164 20.12 0.85 -23.95
C VAL A 164 19.25 -0.13 -23.15
N PHE A 165 18.17 -0.65 -23.74
CA PHE A 165 17.28 -1.66 -23.16
C PHE A 165 17.56 -3.07 -23.69
N ALA A 166 18.56 -3.24 -24.56
CA ALA A 166 18.89 -4.52 -25.19
C ALA A 166 19.10 -5.66 -24.16
N PRO A 167 18.51 -6.85 -24.37
CA PRO A 167 18.56 -7.96 -23.40
C PRO A 167 19.98 -8.35 -22.97
N GLU A 168 20.94 -8.38 -23.91
CA GLU A 168 22.34 -8.71 -23.64
C GLU A 168 23.03 -7.68 -22.74
N LEU A 169 22.64 -6.40 -22.82
CA LEU A 169 23.15 -5.35 -21.94
C LEU A 169 22.60 -5.52 -20.53
N GLN A 170 21.29 -5.83 -20.41
CA GLN A 170 20.68 -6.06 -19.10
C GLN A 170 21.25 -7.31 -18.42
N ALA A 171 21.55 -8.36 -19.20
CA ALA A 171 22.09 -9.61 -18.68
C ALA A 171 23.44 -9.46 -17.97
N ILE A 172 24.23 -8.43 -18.28
CA ILE A 172 25.52 -8.13 -17.61
C ILE A 172 25.31 -7.75 -16.14
N ARG A 173 24.12 -7.24 -15.78
CA ARG A 173 23.74 -6.91 -14.41
C ARG A 173 22.43 -7.63 -14.04
N PRO A 174 22.48 -8.83 -13.44
CA PRO A 174 21.36 -9.77 -13.41
C PRO A 174 20.31 -9.48 -12.31
N HIS A 175 19.79 -8.25 -12.27
CA HIS A 175 18.62 -7.92 -11.45
C HIS A 175 17.34 -8.31 -12.22
N PRO A 176 16.49 -9.22 -11.68
CA PRO A 176 15.30 -9.71 -12.39
C PRO A 176 14.32 -8.59 -12.79
N GLY A 177 14.03 -7.67 -11.88
CA GLY A 177 13.14 -6.54 -12.14
C GLY A 177 13.69 -5.60 -13.22
N GLN A 178 15.02 -5.40 -13.26
CA GLN A 178 15.67 -4.60 -14.31
C GLN A 178 15.48 -5.24 -15.68
N ALA A 179 15.73 -6.55 -15.79
CA ALA A 179 15.52 -7.28 -17.03
C ALA A 179 14.05 -7.25 -17.48
N LEU A 180 13.10 -7.38 -16.54
CA LEU A 180 11.67 -7.31 -16.83
C LEU A 180 11.24 -5.93 -17.34
N SER A 181 11.64 -4.84 -16.67
CA SER A 181 11.31 -3.48 -17.11
C SER A 181 11.91 -3.17 -18.48
N ALA A 182 13.18 -3.54 -18.71
CA ALA A 182 13.80 -3.37 -20.03
C ALA A 182 13.09 -4.19 -21.13
N ALA A 183 12.71 -5.43 -20.85
CA ALA A 183 11.95 -6.26 -21.79
C ALA A 183 10.60 -5.62 -22.14
N ASN A 184 9.89 -5.03 -21.16
CA ASN A 184 8.67 -4.27 -21.42
C ASN A 184 8.94 -3.08 -22.33
N LEU A 185 9.97 -2.28 -22.06
CA LEU A 185 10.33 -1.13 -22.90
C LEU A 185 10.70 -1.54 -24.33
N VAL A 186 11.47 -2.62 -24.51
CA VAL A 186 11.78 -3.18 -25.84
C VAL A 186 10.49 -3.57 -26.56
N ALA A 187 9.58 -4.27 -25.88
CA ALA A 187 8.31 -4.69 -26.48
C ALA A 187 7.42 -3.50 -26.87
N LEU A 188 7.35 -2.47 -26.02
CA LEU A 188 6.55 -1.26 -26.26
C LEU A 188 7.10 -0.41 -27.42
N LEU A 189 8.43 -0.43 -27.65
CA LEU A 189 9.11 0.41 -28.64
C LEU A 189 9.42 -0.31 -29.97
N ALA A 190 9.14 -1.61 -30.10
CA ALA A 190 9.63 -2.46 -31.19
C ALA A 190 9.33 -1.94 -32.61
N ASP A 191 8.18 -1.27 -32.81
CA ASP A 191 7.73 -0.76 -34.10
C ASP A 191 7.50 0.77 -34.09
N SER A 192 8.13 1.48 -33.16
CA SER A 192 8.01 2.94 -33.08
C SER A 192 8.65 3.62 -34.29
N GLY A 193 7.82 4.25 -35.13
CA GLY A 193 8.28 5.13 -36.21
C GLY A 193 9.06 6.35 -35.69
N VAL A 194 8.75 6.80 -34.47
CA VAL A 194 9.46 7.91 -33.81
C VAL A 194 10.87 7.50 -33.42
N VAL A 195 11.05 6.34 -32.78
CA VAL A 195 12.39 5.79 -32.49
C VAL A 195 13.17 5.56 -33.77
N ALA A 196 12.53 4.97 -34.80
CA ALA A 196 13.19 4.70 -36.08
C ALA A 196 13.69 5.98 -36.79
N SER A 197 13.00 7.12 -36.63
CA SER A 197 13.30 8.38 -37.32
C SER A 197 14.70 8.95 -37.04
N HIS A 198 15.36 8.52 -35.96
CA HIS A 198 16.65 9.05 -35.52
C HIS A 198 17.67 7.95 -35.16
N ARG A 199 17.52 6.75 -35.73
CA ARG A 199 18.51 5.64 -35.57
C ARG A 199 19.75 5.77 -36.46
N GLY A 200 19.71 6.66 -37.47
CA GLY A 200 20.75 6.81 -38.50
C GLY A 200 22.03 7.52 -38.03
N PRO A 201 23.07 7.57 -38.89
CA PRO A 201 24.36 8.20 -38.59
C PRO A 201 24.25 9.71 -38.32
N ASP A 202 23.16 10.34 -38.76
CA ASP A 202 22.87 11.75 -38.52
C ASP A 202 22.40 12.04 -37.08
N CYS A 203 22.15 11.00 -36.28
CA CYS A 203 21.90 11.13 -34.86
C CYS A 203 23.22 11.40 -34.12
N ASN A 204 23.49 12.67 -33.90
CA ASN A 204 24.62 13.23 -33.17
C ASN A 204 24.55 13.02 -31.64
N ARG A 205 23.59 12.22 -31.14
CA ARG A 205 23.39 11.96 -29.71
C ARG A 205 24.08 10.67 -29.29
N VAL A 206 25.01 10.81 -28.34
CA VAL A 206 25.80 9.66 -27.84
C VAL A 206 25.06 8.93 -26.72
N GLN A 207 24.41 9.66 -25.80
CA GLN A 207 23.69 9.08 -24.66
C GLN A 207 22.49 9.95 -24.28
N ASP A 208 21.38 9.29 -23.96
CA ASP A 208 20.23 9.96 -23.35
C ASP A 208 20.46 10.25 -21.87
N ALA A 209 19.68 11.21 -21.36
CA ALA A 209 19.62 11.54 -19.96
C ALA A 209 19.15 10.35 -19.12
N TYR A 210 19.55 10.35 -17.83
CA TYR A 210 19.33 9.22 -16.94
C TYR A 210 17.84 8.95 -16.69
N SER A 211 16.98 9.96 -16.68
CA SER A 211 15.54 9.75 -16.48
C SER A 211 14.89 8.90 -17.58
N LEU A 212 15.49 8.84 -18.77
CA LEU A 212 15.10 7.94 -19.86
C LEU A 212 15.89 6.63 -19.79
N ARG A 213 17.22 6.73 -19.87
CA ARG A 213 18.14 5.60 -20.03
C ARG A 213 18.20 4.68 -18.82
N CYS A 214 18.01 5.22 -17.62
CA CYS A 214 18.06 4.47 -16.37
C CYS A 214 16.67 3.97 -15.91
N SER A 215 15.63 4.08 -16.75
CA SER A 215 14.27 3.64 -16.39
C SER A 215 14.22 2.17 -15.96
N PRO A 216 14.85 1.20 -16.66
CA PRO A 216 14.86 -0.19 -16.21
C PRO A 216 15.51 -0.39 -14.85
N GLN A 217 16.57 0.34 -14.55
CA GLN A 217 17.32 0.19 -13.30
C GLN A 217 16.47 0.68 -12.12
N VAL A 218 15.72 1.78 -12.28
CA VAL A 218 14.87 2.33 -11.21
C VAL A 218 13.55 1.58 -11.09
N HIS A 219 12.81 1.41 -12.20
CA HIS A 219 11.55 0.68 -12.18
C HIS A 219 11.75 -0.78 -11.80
N GLY A 220 12.84 -1.39 -12.29
CA GLY A 220 13.20 -2.76 -11.96
C GLY A 220 13.58 -2.97 -10.50
N ALA A 221 14.37 -2.06 -9.91
CA ALA A 221 14.68 -2.11 -8.48
C ALA A 221 13.40 -2.00 -7.63
N ALA A 222 12.46 -1.12 -8.02
CA ALA A 222 11.17 -1.01 -7.35
C ALA A 222 10.34 -2.32 -7.46
N ARG A 223 10.36 -3.00 -8.61
CA ARG A 223 9.71 -4.31 -8.79
C ARG A 223 10.32 -5.37 -7.86
N ASP A 224 11.64 -5.47 -7.81
CA ASP A 224 12.33 -6.42 -6.93
C ASP A 224 11.99 -6.16 -5.45
N THR A 225 11.89 -4.88 -5.04
CA THR A 225 11.44 -4.50 -3.70
C THR A 225 9.98 -4.90 -3.43
N VAL A 226 9.08 -4.72 -4.40
CA VAL A 226 7.67 -5.17 -4.28
C VAL A 226 7.59 -6.68 -4.08
N GLU A 227 8.38 -7.47 -4.82
CA GLU A 227 8.37 -8.93 -4.67
C GLU A 227 9.02 -9.41 -3.36
N HIS A 228 10.00 -8.67 -2.84
CA HIS A 228 10.50 -8.89 -1.47
C HIS A 228 9.39 -8.63 -0.43
N ALA A 229 8.67 -7.52 -0.55
CA ALA A 229 7.55 -7.20 0.33
C ALA A 229 6.42 -8.24 0.23
N ALA A 230 6.14 -8.74 -0.96
CA ALA A 230 5.18 -9.82 -1.18
C ALA A 230 5.58 -11.13 -0.49
N THR A 231 6.87 -11.42 -0.40
CA THR A 231 7.38 -12.58 0.36
C THR A 231 7.09 -12.43 1.86
N VAL A 232 7.27 -11.23 2.42
CA VAL A 232 6.96 -10.94 3.83
C VAL A 232 5.44 -11.00 4.07
N ALA A 233 4.65 -10.37 3.20
CA ALA A 233 3.19 -10.42 3.26
C ALA A 233 2.67 -11.87 3.19
N GLY A 234 3.24 -12.72 2.32
CA GLY A 234 2.86 -14.12 2.20
C GLY A 234 3.10 -14.94 3.48
N ARG A 235 4.16 -14.62 4.23
CA ARG A 235 4.43 -15.26 5.54
C ARG A 235 3.44 -14.79 6.60
N GLU A 236 3.15 -13.49 6.64
CA GLU A 236 2.19 -12.93 7.58
C GLU A 236 0.76 -13.47 7.31
N LEU A 237 0.35 -13.56 6.04
CA LEU A 237 -0.92 -14.14 5.60
C LEU A 237 -1.11 -15.60 6.00
N ALA A 238 -0.01 -16.37 6.08
CA ALA A 238 -0.03 -17.76 6.51
C ALA A 238 0.01 -17.93 8.04
N SER A 239 0.16 -16.84 8.80
CA SER A 239 0.37 -16.87 10.25
C SER A 239 -0.94 -16.80 11.04
N ALA A 240 -0.97 -17.46 12.20
CA ALA A 240 -2.04 -17.32 13.18
C ALA A 240 -1.62 -16.31 14.26
N ILE A 241 -1.96 -15.04 14.07
CA ILE A 241 -1.51 -13.94 14.93
C ILE A 241 -2.57 -13.64 16.00
N ASP A 242 -2.25 -14.03 17.24
CA ASP A 242 -3.06 -13.79 18.43
C ASP A 242 -2.20 -13.99 19.69
N ASN A 243 -2.68 -13.54 20.85
CA ASN A 243 -2.10 -13.87 22.14
C ASN A 243 -3.16 -13.88 23.25
N PRO A 244 -3.17 -14.91 24.12
CA PRO A 244 -2.41 -16.16 24.00
C PRO A 244 -2.97 -17.04 22.86
N VAL A 245 -2.19 -18.00 22.36
CA VAL A 245 -2.62 -18.95 21.32
C VAL A 245 -2.97 -20.30 21.93
N VAL A 246 -3.89 -21.01 21.27
CA VAL A 246 -4.19 -22.42 21.52
C VAL A 246 -3.31 -23.28 20.62
N ILE A 247 -2.45 -24.09 21.22
CA ILE A 247 -1.59 -25.04 20.53
C ILE A 247 -2.11 -26.44 20.80
N VAL A 248 -2.41 -27.17 19.74
CA VAL A 248 -2.80 -28.58 19.82
C VAL A 248 -1.66 -29.40 19.23
N SER A 249 -1.02 -30.23 20.07
CA SER A 249 0.02 -31.19 19.66
C SER A 249 -0.30 -32.53 20.29
N ASP A 250 -0.20 -33.61 19.50
CA ASP A 250 -0.34 -34.99 20.01
C ASP A 250 -1.64 -35.24 20.81
N GLY A 251 -2.73 -34.58 20.41
CA GLY A 251 -4.04 -34.69 21.08
C GLY A 251 -4.15 -33.91 22.40
N GLN A 252 -3.11 -33.18 22.81
CA GLN A 252 -3.12 -32.31 23.99
C GLN A 252 -3.16 -30.84 23.57
N GLY A 253 -4.11 -30.09 24.16
CA GLY A 253 -4.24 -28.65 23.97
C GLY A 253 -3.56 -27.88 25.10
N ARG A 254 -2.75 -26.88 24.76
CA ARG A 254 -2.21 -25.91 25.72
C ARG A 254 -2.45 -24.47 25.24
N VAL A 255 -2.48 -23.54 26.20
CA VAL A 255 -2.64 -22.11 25.94
C VAL A 255 -1.32 -21.42 26.27
N GLU A 256 -0.73 -20.73 25.30
CA GLU A 256 0.60 -20.14 25.43
C GLU A 256 0.61 -18.64 25.11
N SER A 257 1.22 -17.87 26.01
CA SER A 257 1.50 -16.46 25.77
C SER A 257 2.70 -16.30 24.85
N ASN A 258 2.67 -15.29 23.97
CA ASN A 258 3.72 -15.05 22.97
C ASN A 258 3.70 -13.58 22.52
N GLY A 259 4.62 -13.20 21.62
CA GLY A 259 4.74 -11.86 21.03
C GLY A 259 4.49 -11.80 19.52
N ASN A 260 3.80 -12.79 18.93
CA ASN A 260 3.59 -12.89 17.48
C ASN A 260 2.74 -11.72 16.92
N PHE A 261 2.06 -10.97 17.78
CA PHE A 261 1.32 -9.76 17.43
C PHE A 261 2.21 -8.56 17.08
N HIS A 262 3.53 -8.65 17.29
CA HIS A 262 4.44 -7.54 17.02
C HIS A 262 4.74 -7.43 15.51
N GLY A 263 4.21 -6.39 14.87
CA GLY A 263 4.22 -6.21 13.41
C GLY A 263 5.54 -5.74 12.77
N ALA A 264 6.70 -5.99 13.38
CA ALA A 264 7.98 -5.48 12.88
C ALA A 264 8.30 -5.93 11.43
N PRO A 265 8.13 -7.21 11.05
CA PRO A 265 8.40 -7.64 9.67
C PRO A 265 7.58 -6.86 8.64
N VAL A 266 6.29 -6.62 8.95
CA VAL A 266 5.36 -5.88 8.09
C VAL A 266 5.72 -4.40 8.04
N GLY A 267 6.01 -3.77 9.19
CA GLY A 267 6.42 -2.38 9.28
C GLY A 267 7.63 -2.04 8.40
N TYR A 268 8.65 -2.90 8.39
CA TYR A 268 9.87 -2.68 7.60
C TYR A 268 9.60 -2.66 6.10
N VAL A 269 8.81 -3.60 5.58
CA VAL A 269 8.52 -3.64 4.15
C VAL A 269 7.55 -2.55 3.72
N LEU A 270 6.64 -2.12 4.59
CA LEU A 270 5.81 -0.94 4.35
C LEU A 270 6.66 0.33 4.16
N ASP A 271 7.65 0.53 5.03
CA ASP A 271 8.61 1.62 4.92
C ASP A 271 9.46 1.52 3.65
N PHE A 272 9.92 0.31 3.33
CA PHE A 272 10.74 0.08 2.14
C PHE A 272 9.96 0.38 0.84
N LEU A 273 8.67 0.03 0.81
CA LEU A 273 7.81 0.36 -0.33
C LEU A 273 7.57 1.87 -0.46
N ALA A 274 7.46 2.61 0.65
CA ALA A 274 7.30 4.06 0.61
C ALA A 274 8.54 4.76 0.01
N ILE A 275 9.74 4.22 0.28
CA ILE A 275 11.00 4.70 -0.29
C ILE A 275 11.00 4.54 -1.82
N VAL A 276 10.71 3.34 -2.32
CA VAL A 276 10.77 3.08 -3.77
C VAL A 276 9.63 3.78 -4.52
N ALA A 277 8.47 3.99 -3.91
CA ALA A 277 7.39 4.79 -4.49
C ALA A 277 7.83 6.26 -4.74
N ALA A 278 8.56 6.85 -3.78
CA ALA A 278 9.09 8.20 -3.91
C ALA A 278 10.17 8.30 -5.01
N ASP A 279 11.02 7.27 -5.15
CA ASP A 279 12.08 7.23 -6.17
C ASP A 279 11.50 7.10 -7.60
N VAL A 280 10.54 6.19 -7.78
CA VAL A 280 9.83 6.02 -9.07
C VAL A 280 9.07 7.30 -9.45
N ALA A 281 8.41 7.95 -8.49
CA ALA A 281 7.76 9.24 -8.74
C ALA A 281 8.78 10.32 -9.13
N SER A 282 9.95 10.33 -8.49
CA SER A 282 11.00 11.31 -8.80
C SER A 282 11.55 11.12 -10.22
N ILE A 283 11.80 9.90 -10.69
CA ILE A 283 12.28 9.69 -12.06
C ILE A 283 11.20 10.00 -13.10
N SER A 284 9.93 9.72 -12.79
CA SER A 284 8.76 10.05 -13.62
C SER A 284 8.64 11.56 -13.83
N GLU A 285 8.65 12.35 -12.74
CA GLU A 285 8.60 13.81 -12.84
C GLU A 285 9.82 14.38 -13.58
N ARG A 286 11.02 13.78 -13.44
CA ARG A 286 12.20 14.16 -14.23
C ARG A 286 12.04 13.88 -15.73
N ARG A 287 11.14 13.01 -16.17
CA ARG A 287 10.81 12.85 -17.60
C ARG A 287 9.87 13.95 -18.06
N THR A 288 8.82 14.26 -17.28
CA THR A 288 7.94 15.42 -17.54
C THR A 288 8.72 16.73 -17.62
N ASP A 289 9.62 17.01 -16.67
CA ASP A 289 10.49 18.20 -16.67
C ASP A 289 11.26 18.40 -17.99
N ARG A 290 11.67 17.31 -18.64
CA ARG A 290 12.44 17.37 -19.89
C ARG A 290 11.60 17.80 -21.08
N PHE A 291 10.32 17.40 -21.14
CA PHE A 291 9.39 17.80 -22.19
C PHE A 291 9.12 19.31 -22.16
N LEU A 292 9.11 19.89 -20.96
CA LEU A 292 8.72 21.28 -20.76
C LEU A 292 9.84 22.27 -21.06
N ASP A 293 11.10 21.84 -20.99
CA ASP A 293 12.24 22.71 -21.23
C ASP A 293 12.69 22.68 -22.69
N LYS A 294 12.54 23.82 -23.38
CA LYS A 294 12.97 24.03 -24.77
C LYS A 294 14.43 23.63 -25.04
N ALA A 295 15.31 23.76 -24.05
CA ALA A 295 16.72 23.38 -24.20
C ALA A 295 16.93 21.86 -24.22
N ARG A 296 15.93 21.07 -23.79
CA ARG A 296 16.04 19.63 -23.55
C ARG A 296 14.95 18.79 -24.24
N ASN A 297 13.92 19.41 -24.79
CA ASN A 297 12.71 18.75 -25.34
C ASN A 297 12.75 18.45 -26.85
N HIS A 298 13.90 18.64 -27.50
CA HIS A 298 14.14 18.25 -28.89
C HIS A 298 13.21 18.90 -29.93
N GLY A 299 12.89 20.18 -29.74
CA GLY A 299 12.17 20.98 -30.73
C GLY A 299 10.66 21.08 -30.47
N LEU A 300 10.19 20.49 -29.38
CA LEU A 300 8.83 20.69 -28.89
C LEU A 300 8.62 22.14 -28.41
N PRO A 301 7.37 22.65 -28.45
CA PRO A 301 7.06 23.96 -27.90
C PRO A 301 7.46 24.07 -26.42
N PRO A 302 7.95 25.23 -25.96
CA PRO A 302 8.20 25.46 -24.54
C PRO A 302 6.96 25.13 -23.70
N PHE A 303 7.14 24.37 -22.63
CA PHE A 303 6.06 23.91 -21.75
C PHE A 303 4.95 23.10 -22.45
N LEU A 304 5.17 22.64 -23.68
CA LEU A 304 4.15 22.06 -24.57
C LEU A 304 2.94 22.99 -24.77
N ALA A 305 3.16 24.31 -24.73
CA ALA A 305 2.11 25.30 -24.97
C ALA A 305 1.85 25.50 -26.47
N ASP A 306 0.58 25.74 -26.84
CA ASP A 306 0.18 26.09 -28.21
C ASP A 306 0.61 27.53 -28.56
N ASP A 307 0.35 28.51 -27.68
CA ASP A 307 0.84 29.89 -27.78
C ASP A 307 1.74 30.28 -26.58
N PRO A 308 3.07 30.00 -26.63
CA PRO A 308 3.98 30.28 -25.53
C PRO A 308 4.06 31.77 -25.16
N GLY A 309 3.73 32.09 -23.90
CA GLY A 309 3.71 33.45 -23.35
C GLY A 309 2.30 33.96 -23.03
N VAL A 310 1.29 33.41 -23.71
CA VAL A 310 -0.13 33.55 -23.34
C VAL A 310 -0.58 32.31 -22.59
N ASP A 311 -0.27 31.12 -23.12
CA ASP A 311 -0.58 29.84 -22.49
C ASP A 311 0.58 29.32 -21.64
N SER A 312 0.24 28.69 -20.51
CA SER A 312 1.21 28.04 -19.63
C SER A 312 1.48 26.57 -20.00
N GLY A 313 0.77 26.02 -21.00
CA GLY A 313 0.86 24.61 -21.38
C GLY A 313 0.77 23.69 -20.16
N HIS A 314 1.71 22.76 -20.05
CA HIS A 314 1.80 21.79 -18.96
C HIS A 314 2.68 22.25 -17.78
N MET A 315 3.12 23.52 -17.76
CA MET A 315 3.97 24.06 -16.68
C MET A 315 3.38 23.82 -15.29
N ILE A 316 2.09 24.10 -15.11
CA ILE A 316 1.42 23.96 -13.80
C ILE A 316 1.15 22.49 -13.45
N ALA A 317 1.01 21.61 -14.45
CA ALA A 317 0.92 20.17 -14.21
C ALA A 317 2.23 19.64 -13.58
N GLN A 318 3.38 20.11 -14.04
CA GLN A 318 4.66 19.80 -13.40
C GLN A 318 4.76 20.36 -11.98
N TYR A 319 4.19 21.54 -11.69
CA TYR A 319 4.18 22.07 -10.32
C TYR A 319 3.44 21.11 -9.38
N THR A 320 2.31 20.56 -9.84
CA THR A 320 1.59 19.52 -9.12
C THR A 320 2.44 18.27 -8.89
N GLN A 321 3.10 17.75 -9.93
CA GLN A 321 4.02 16.61 -9.77
C GLN A 321 5.15 16.91 -8.77
N ALA A 322 5.83 18.04 -8.91
CA ALA A 322 6.95 18.42 -8.05
C ALA A 322 6.53 18.55 -6.57
N ALA A 323 5.35 19.13 -6.31
CA ALA A 323 4.77 19.22 -4.98
C ALA A 323 4.48 17.82 -4.39
N ILE A 324 3.88 16.93 -5.18
CA ILE A 324 3.60 15.55 -4.76
C ILE A 324 4.90 14.79 -4.49
N VAL A 325 5.88 14.83 -5.41
CA VAL A 325 7.18 14.17 -5.24
C VAL A 325 7.90 14.67 -3.99
N SER A 326 7.80 15.98 -3.67
CA SER A 326 8.35 16.54 -2.44
C SER A 326 7.70 15.93 -1.18
N GLU A 327 6.38 15.73 -1.20
CA GLU A 327 5.66 15.05 -0.12
C GLU A 327 6.05 13.57 -0.02
N LEU A 328 6.13 12.85 -1.15
CA LEU A 328 6.53 11.44 -1.15
C LEU A 328 7.92 11.23 -0.55
N LYS A 329 8.86 12.14 -0.81
CA LYS A 329 10.19 12.13 -0.19
C LYS A 329 10.14 12.29 1.34
N ARG A 330 9.17 13.04 1.88
CA ARG A 330 8.94 13.11 3.33
C ARG A 330 8.31 11.83 3.86
N LEU A 331 7.34 11.26 3.15
CA LEU A 331 6.70 9.98 3.50
C LEU A 331 7.67 8.78 3.38
N ALA A 332 8.79 8.92 2.69
CA ALA A 332 9.85 7.91 2.63
C ALA A 332 10.64 7.78 3.95
N VAL A 333 10.53 8.73 4.89
CA VAL A 333 11.15 8.59 6.22
C VAL A 333 10.51 7.41 6.96
N PRO A 334 11.28 6.39 7.41
CA PRO A 334 10.73 5.20 8.04
C PRO A 334 9.94 5.51 9.32
N ALA A 335 8.73 4.98 9.44
CA ALA A 335 7.96 5.07 10.69
C ALA A 335 8.38 3.97 11.67
N SER A 336 8.87 2.83 11.18
CA SER A 336 9.21 1.65 11.97
C SER A 336 10.43 1.83 12.90
N VAL A 337 11.11 2.97 12.81
CA VAL A 337 12.25 3.31 13.69
C VAL A 337 11.86 4.27 14.81
N ASP A 338 10.61 4.77 14.81
CA ASP A 338 10.12 5.79 15.74
C ASP A 338 9.23 5.17 16.82
N SER A 339 9.74 4.13 17.49
CA SER A 339 9.03 3.43 18.57
C SER A 339 8.85 4.35 19.77
N ILE A 340 7.60 4.47 20.26
CA ILE A 340 7.26 5.25 21.45
C ILE A 340 6.74 4.28 22.53
N PRO A 341 7.37 4.22 23.72
CA PRO A 341 6.86 3.44 24.84
C PRO A 341 5.46 3.89 25.28
N SER A 342 4.54 2.93 25.42
CA SER A 342 3.15 3.16 25.84
C SER A 342 2.77 2.24 27.02
N SER A 343 1.52 2.37 27.47
CA SER A 343 0.92 1.44 28.44
C SER A 343 1.75 1.26 29.72
N ALA A 344 2.28 2.37 30.26
CA ALA A 344 3.14 2.41 31.45
C ALA A 344 4.35 1.46 31.37
N MET A 345 5.03 1.43 30.21
CA MET A 345 6.20 0.59 29.89
C MET A 345 5.88 -0.89 29.69
N GLN A 346 4.60 -1.29 29.69
CA GLN A 346 4.24 -2.66 29.29
C GLN A 346 4.44 -2.88 27.78
N GLU A 347 4.24 -1.83 27.00
CA GLU A 347 4.50 -1.77 25.55
C GLU A 347 5.68 -0.81 25.33
N ASP A 348 6.86 -1.22 25.80
CA ASP A 348 8.08 -0.42 25.77
C ASP A 348 8.75 -0.37 24.39
N HIS A 349 8.36 -1.27 23.48
CA HIS A 349 8.79 -1.29 22.09
C HIS A 349 7.63 -1.67 21.16
N VAL A 350 7.48 -0.92 20.05
CA VAL A 350 6.34 -1.06 19.14
C VAL A 350 6.80 -0.98 17.67
N SER A 351 6.05 -1.61 16.75
CA SER A 351 6.46 -1.69 15.35
C SER A 351 6.22 -0.42 14.53
N MET A 352 5.28 0.43 14.95
CA MET A 352 4.75 1.56 14.19
C MET A 352 4.22 1.16 12.79
N GLY A 353 3.86 -0.12 12.61
CA GLY A 353 3.46 -0.68 11.31
C GLY A 353 2.20 -0.04 10.74
N TRP A 354 1.25 0.36 11.59
CA TRP A 354 0.06 1.10 11.15
C TRP A 354 0.43 2.45 10.52
N ASN A 355 1.34 3.21 11.14
CA ASN A 355 1.81 4.48 10.63
C ASN A 355 2.58 4.31 9.31
N ALA A 356 3.43 3.28 9.23
CA ALA A 356 4.12 2.90 8.00
C ALA A 356 3.13 2.55 6.87
N ALA A 357 2.02 1.88 7.21
CA ALA A 357 0.96 1.55 6.27
C ALA A 357 0.19 2.80 5.79
N ARG A 358 -0.21 3.69 6.70
CA ARG A 358 -0.93 4.93 6.35
C ARG A 358 -0.12 5.80 5.41
N LYS A 359 1.17 6.00 5.68
CA LYS A 359 2.04 6.77 4.78
C LYS A 359 2.24 6.07 3.44
N LEU A 360 2.36 4.74 3.39
CA LEU A 360 2.47 4.02 2.12
C LEU A 360 1.21 4.19 1.27
N ARG A 361 0.01 4.12 1.86
CA ARG A 361 -1.24 4.36 1.13
C ARG A 361 -1.27 5.75 0.49
N ARG A 362 -0.83 6.79 1.21
CA ARG A 362 -0.65 8.14 0.66
C ARG A 362 0.42 8.17 -0.43
N SER A 363 1.51 7.42 -0.28
CA SER A 363 2.56 7.32 -1.30
C SER A 363 2.10 6.67 -2.59
N VAL A 364 1.25 5.65 -2.51
CA VAL A 364 0.65 4.98 -3.69
C VAL A 364 -0.27 5.93 -4.45
N ASP A 365 -1.16 6.67 -3.76
CA ASP A 365 -2.01 7.71 -4.40
C ASP A 365 -1.14 8.79 -5.07
N GLY A 366 -0.13 9.30 -4.38
CA GLY A 366 0.77 10.30 -4.93
C GLY A 366 1.55 9.81 -6.16
N LEU A 367 2.09 8.58 -6.12
CA LEU A 367 2.76 7.97 -7.28
C LEU A 367 1.80 7.84 -8.46
N SER A 368 0.56 7.40 -8.22
CA SER A 368 -0.46 7.28 -9.26
C SER A 368 -0.73 8.61 -9.97
N ARG A 369 -0.81 9.71 -9.22
CA ARG A 369 -0.98 11.06 -9.77
C ARG A 369 0.24 11.53 -10.55
N VAL A 370 1.44 11.25 -10.05
CA VAL A 370 2.68 11.64 -10.74
C VAL A 370 2.81 10.94 -12.09
N VAL A 371 2.60 9.62 -12.13
CA VAL A 371 2.62 8.86 -13.38
C VAL A 371 1.50 9.31 -14.33
N ALA A 372 0.31 9.65 -13.81
CA ALA A 372 -0.78 10.15 -14.65
C ALA A 372 -0.43 11.49 -15.33
N VAL A 373 0.25 12.40 -14.63
CA VAL A 373 0.72 13.65 -15.25
C VAL A 373 1.84 13.39 -16.27
N GLU A 374 2.70 12.41 -16.04
CA GLU A 374 3.69 12.00 -17.05
C GLU A 374 3.01 11.49 -18.32
N VAL A 375 1.99 10.62 -18.20
CA VAL A 375 1.24 10.10 -19.35
C VAL A 375 0.47 11.18 -20.10
N LEU A 376 0.00 12.22 -19.40
CA LEU A 376 -0.66 13.38 -20.00
C LEU A 376 0.31 14.25 -20.81
N THR A 377 1.59 14.28 -20.42
CA THR A 377 2.65 15.09 -21.02
C THR A 377 3.20 14.41 -22.26
#